data_AF-A0A3Q1FKT7-F1
#
_entry.id   AF-A0A3Q1FKT7-F1
#
_cell.length_a   1.000
_cell.length_b   1.000
_cell.length_c   1.000
_cell.angle_alpha   90.00
_cell.angle_beta   90.00
_cell.angle_gamma   90.00
#
_symmetry.space_group_name_H-M   'P 1'
#
loop_
_entity.id
_entity.type
_entity.pdbx_description
1 polymer ?
#
loop_
_entity_poly.entity_id
_entity_poly.type
_entity_poly.pdbx_seq_one_letter_code
_entity_poly.pdbx_strand_id
1 'polypeptide(L)'
;YNNNAFIAFHLPLCKHLLRFLTFYQRDVPGDGQFDIESDGDQLLYVDPVTYLAVPRLPEFEEQWRPDPGLAKSAYISLGTCKYNIPRAIKGEKAPPEVIEVEGPADQQAAATAVCVCGVILGLIGVVTGVWFIRKANRSHWYLRPSK
;
A
#
# COMPACT_ATOMS: atom_id res chain seq x y z
N TYR A 1 7.28 -19.83 3.36
CA TYR A 1 8.12 -19.40 2.22
C TYR A 1 7.26 -18.49 1.36
N ASN A 2 7.36 -17.18 1.61
CA ASN A 2 6.55 -16.15 0.96
C ASN A 2 7.26 -15.72 -0.33
N ASN A 3 6.71 -16.11 -1.47
CA ASN A 3 7.15 -15.62 -2.78
C ASN A 3 6.18 -14.55 -3.28
N ASN A 4 5.93 -13.53 -2.45
CA ASN A 4 5.36 -12.29 -2.93
C ASN A 4 6.52 -11.44 -3.45
N ALA A 5 6.97 -11.73 -4.65
CA ALA A 5 7.84 -10.83 -5.39
C ALA A 5 7.00 -9.63 -5.84
N PHE A 6 6.73 -8.71 -4.91
CA PHE A 6 6.20 -7.40 -5.22
C PHE A 6 7.39 -6.55 -5.67
N ILE A 7 7.70 -6.58 -6.97
CA ILE A 7 8.65 -5.63 -7.55
C ILE A 7 7.92 -4.30 -7.66
N ALA A 8 7.92 -3.53 -6.57
CA ALA A 8 7.58 -2.12 -6.59
C ALA A 8 8.75 -1.37 -7.25
N PHE A 9 8.66 -1.16 -8.56
CA PHE A 9 9.42 -0.09 -9.18
C PHE A 9 8.84 1.23 -8.65
N HIS A 10 9.50 1.81 -7.65
CA HIS A 10 9.26 3.20 -7.26
C HIS A 10 9.82 4.09 -8.39
N LEU A 11 9.05 4.23 -9.46
CA LEU A 11 9.28 5.24 -10.49
C LEU A 11 8.78 6.58 -9.91
N PRO A 12 9.65 7.57 -9.66
CA PRO A 12 9.32 8.80 -8.95
C PRO A 12 8.50 9.79 -9.79
N LEU A 13 7.62 9.31 -10.68
CA LEU A 13 6.93 10.15 -11.66
C LEU A 13 5.45 9.81 -11.93
N CYS A 14 4.75 9.09 -11.04
CA CYS A 14 3.28 9.07 -11.09
C CYS A 14 2.75 10.18 -10.18
N LYS A 15 2.18 11.23 -10.79
CA LYS A 15 1.41 12.25 -10.05
C LYS A 15 0.06 11.72 -9.60
N HIS A 16 -0.53 10.86 -10.42
CA HIS A 16 -1.80 10.21 -10.18
C HIS A 16 -1.72 8.73 -10.60
N LEU A 17 -2.44 7.86 -9.91
CA LEU A 17 -2.48 6.42 -10.14
C LEU A 17 -3.89 5.99 -10.52
N LEU A 18 -4.08 5.57 -11.78
CA LEU A 18 -5.32 4.95 -12.24
C LEU A 18 -5.20 3.43 -12.17
N ARG A 19 -6.11 2.76 -11.48
CA ARG A 19 -6.12 1.30 -11.29
C ARG A 19 -7.39 0.70 -11.86
N PHE A 20 -7.24 -0.42 -12.55
CA PHE A 20 -8.34 -1.28 -12.99
C PHE A 20 -8.23 -2.56 -12.18
N LEU A 21 -9.21 -2.80 -11.33
CA LEU A 21 -9.17 -3.89 -10.36
C LEU A 21 -10.23 -4.91 -10.71
N THR A 22 -9.84 -6.18 -10.68
CA THR A 22 -10.77 -7.30 -10.83
C THR A 22 -10.59 -8.22 -9.65
N PHE A 23 -11.66 -8.39 -8.88
CA PHE A 23 -11.69 -9.22 -7.68
C PHE A 23 -12.63 -10.40 -7.86
N TYR A 24 -12.24 -11.54 -7.32
CA TYR A 24 -13.07 -12.73 -7.27
C TYR A 24 -12.64 -13.59 -6.09
N GLN A 25 -13.55 -13.78 -5.14
CA GLN A 25 -13.37 -14.69 -4.01
C GLN A 25 -14.24 -15.94 -4.21
N ARG A 26 -13.69 -17.13 -3.96
CA ARG A 26 -14.41 -18.40 -4.18
C ARG A 26 -15.56 -18.58 -3.20
N ASP A 27 -15.32 -18.30 -1.92
CA ASP A 27 -16.20 -18.71 -0.82
C ASP A 27 -17.29 -17.66 -0.52
N VAL A 28 -17.34 -16.58 -1.29
CA VAL A 28 -18.36 -15.53 -1.19
C VAL A 28 -19.20 -15.53 -2.48
N PRO A 29 -20.44 -16.05 -2.44
CA PRO A 29 -21.28 -16.11 -3.62
C PRO A 29 -21.62 -14.70 -4.12
N GLY A 30 -21.31 -14.43 -5.40
CA GLY A 30 -21.57 -13.13 -6.03
C GLY A 30 -20.41 -12.13 -5.98
N ASP A 31 -19.27 -12.48 -5.38
CA ASP A 31 -18.17 -11.54 -5.09
C ASP A 31 -17.21 -11.28 -6.28
N GLY A 32 -17.74 -11.35 -7.50
CA GLY A 32 -17.00 -10.93 -8.68
C GLY A 32 -17.15 -9.43 -8.85
N GLN A 33 -16.08 -8.65 -8.64
CA GLN A 33 -16.13 -7.20 -8.74
C GLN A 33 -15.12 -6.68 -9.76
N PHE A 34 -15.48 -5.60 -10.44
CA PHE A 34 -14.60 -4.87 -11.35
C PHE A 34 -14.73 -3.37 -11.09
N ASP A 35 -13.64 -2.76 -10.66
CA ASP A 35 -13.60 -1.37 -10.22
C ASP A 35 -12.53 -0.58 -10.98
N ILE A 36 -12.78 0.71 -11.16
CA ILE A 36 -11.76 1.67 -11.58
C ILE A 36 -11.55 2.68 -10.47
N GLU A 37 -10.30 2.80 -10.02
CA GLU A 37 -9.88 3.75 -8.99
C GLU A 37 -8.93 4.79 -9.56
N SER A 38 -9.00 6.03 -9.07
CA SER A 38 -7.99 7.08 -9.26
C SER A 38 -7.50 7.52 -7.90
N ASP A 39 -6.18 7.46 -7.69
CA ASP A 39 -5.52 7.87 -6.44
C ASP A 39 -6.03 7.20 -5.16
N GLY A 40 -6.65 6.03 -5.31
CA GLY A 40 -7.26 5.28 -4.22
C GLY A 40 -8.77 5.50 -4.05
N ASP A 41 -9.36 6.45 -4.78
CA ASP A 41 -10.81 6.67 -4.78
C ASP A 41 -11.48 5.92 -5.93
N GLN A 42 -12.55 5.18 -5.62
CA GLN A 42 -13.34 4.46 -6.61
C GLN A 42 -14.13 5.44 -7.48
N LEU A 43 -13.87 5.43 -8.79
CA LEU A 43 -14.58 6.24 -9.77
C LEU A 43 -15.88 5.57 -10.22
N LEU A 44 -15.81 4.26 -10.49
CA LEU A 44 -16.94 3.46 -10.94
C LEU A 44 -16.71 1.98 -10.63
N TYR A 45 -17.81 1.23 -10.69
CA TYR A 45 -17.81 -0.22 -10.71
C TYR A 45 -18.62 -0.74 -11.91
N VAL A 46 -18.40 -1.99 -12.29
CA VAL A 46 -19.28 -2.68 -13.23
C VAL A 46 -20.17 -3.62 -12.45
N ASP A 47 -21.49 -3.41 -12.54
CA ASP A 47 -22.47 -4.30 -11.94
C ASP A 47 -22.45 -5.66 -12.68
N PRO A 48 -22.10 -6.76 -11.99
CA PRO A 48 -22.01 -8.08 -12.61
C PRO A 48 -23.38 -8.68 -12.99
N VAL A 49 -24.49 -8.11 -12.50
CA VAL A 49 -25.86 -8.57 -12.80
C VAL A 49 -26.45 -7.80 -13.98
N THR A 50 -26.40 -6.47 -13.94
CA THR A 50 -26.97 -5.62 -15.00
C THR A 50 -26.02 -5.38 -16.17
N TYR A 51 -24.73 -5.69 -16.01
CA TYR A 51 -23.68 -5.47 -17.00
C TYR A 51 -23.50 -4.00 -17.39
N LEU A 52 -23.75 -3.09 -16.43
CA LEU A 52 -23.59 -1.66 -16.63
C LEU A 52 -22.42 -1.14 -15.80
N ALA A 53 -21.67 -0.22 -16.39
CA ALA A 53 -20.70 0.58 -15.66
C ALA A 53 -21.47 1.68 -14.90
N VAL A 54 -21.37 1.64 -13.58
CA VAL A 54 -22.09 2.53 -12.66
C VAL A 54 -21.07 3.45 -12.00
N PRO A 55 -21.13 4.76 -12.24
CA PRO A 55 -20.30 5.73 -11.54
C PRO A 55 -20.59 5.72 -10.04
N ARG A 56 -19.55 5.94 -9.23
CA ARG A 56 -19.69 5.90 -7.76
C ARG A 56 -20.49 7.07 -7.21
N LEU A 57 -20.31 8.24 -7.82
CA LEU A 57 -20.98 9.49 -7.45
C LEU A 57 -21.75 10.05 -8.66
N PRO A 58 -22.92 10.66 -8.43
CA PRO A 58 -23.73 11.22 -9.52
C PRO A 58 -23.03 12.37 -10.23
N GLU A 59 -22.16 13.13 -9.54
CA GLU A 59 -21.40 14.23 -10.17
C GLU A 59 -20.47 13.74 -11.30
N PHE A 60 -20.06 12.47 -11.27
CA PHE A 60 -19.20 11.89 -12.31
C PHE A 60 -19.97 11.60 -13.61
N GLU A 61 -21.28 11.38 -13.55
CA GLU A 61 -22.13 11.13 -14.73
C GLU A 61 -22.21 12.36 -15.65
N GLU A 62 -22.11 13.56 -15.08
CA GLU A 62 -22.18 14.81 -15.83
C GLU A 62 -20.87 15.13 -16.57
N GLN A 63 -19.72 14.71 -16.02
CA GLN A 63 -18.41 15.03 -16.58
C GLN A 63 -17.87 13.96 -17.54
N TRP A 64 -18.25 12.69 -17.36
CA TRP A 64 -17.68 11.61 -18.14
C TRP A 64 -18.67 10.46 -18.34
N ARG A 65 -18.64 9.85 -19.52
CA ARG A 65 -19.43 8.67 -19.85
C ARG A 65 -18.52 7.44 -19.94
N PRO A 66 -18.84 6.34 -19.24
CA PRO A 66 -18.09 5.11 -19.36
C PRO A 66 -17.99 4.63 -20.80
N ASP A 67 -16.80 4.09 -21.14
CA ASP A 67 -16.60 3.42 -22.42
C ASP A 67 -17.68 2.33 -22.59
N PRO A 68 -18.48 2.35 -23.67
CA PRO A 68 -19.47 1.30 -23.94
C PRO A 68 -18.88 -0.12 -23.95
N GLY A 69 -17.59 -0.26 -24.28
CA GLY A 69 -16.88 -1.54 -24.27
C GLY A 69 -16.44 -2.02 -22.88
N LEU A 70 -16.53 -1.16 -21.86
CA LEU A 70 -15.97 -1.43 -20.53
C LEU A 70 -16.64 -2.63 -19.86
N ALA A 71 -17.97 -2.73 -19.92
CA ALA A 71 -18.71 -3.85 -19.34
C ALA A 71 -18.27 -5.20 -19.94
N LYS A 72 -18.03 -5.23 -21.26
CA LYS A 72 -17.52 -6.43 -21.94
C LYS A 72 -16.11 -6.79 -21.47
N SER A 73 -15.23 -5.81 -21.35
CA SER A 73 -13.86 -6.00 -20.84
C SER A 73 -13.88 -6.54 -19.41
N ALA A 74 -14.68 -5.92 -18.53
CA ALA A 74 -14.87 -6.35 -17.15
C ALA A 74 -15.35 -7.80 -17.06
N TYR A 75 -16.30 -8.21 -17.91
CA TYR A 75 -16.79 -9.58 -17.95
C TYR A 75 -15.72 -10.60 -18.33
N ILE A 76 -14.87 -10.27 -19.32
CA ILE A 76 -13.76 -11.14 -19.72
C ILE A 76 -12.76 -11.30 -18.57
N SER A 77 -12.43 -10.20 -17.89
CA SER A 77 -11.55 -10.22 -16.71
C SER A 77 -12.15 -11.06 -15.57
N LEU A 78 -13.43 -10.87 -15.26
CA LEU A 78 -14.13 -11.65 -14.24
C LEU A 78 -14.20 -13.14 -14.59
N GLY A 79 -14.49 -13.48 -15.84
CA GLY A 79 -14.48 -14.85 -16.34
C GLY A 79 -13.09 -15.49 -16.22
N THR A 80 -12.05 -14.71 -16.52
CA THR A 80 -10.65 -15.12 -16.38
C THR A 80 -10.30 -15.40 -14.92
N CYS A 81 -10.70 -14.53 -13.99
CA CYS A 81 -10.51 -14.76 -12.56
C CYS A 81 -11.27 -16.00 -12.08
N LYS A 82 -12.54 -16.15 -12.47
CA LYS A 82 -13.36 -17.34 -12.13
C LYS A 82 -12.74 -18.64 -12.62
N TYR A 83 -12.06 -18.61 -13.77
CA TYR A 83 -11.36 -19.76 -14.32
C TYR A 83 -10.00 -20.01 -13.63
N ASN A 84 -9.21 -18.96 -13.41
CA ASN A 84 -7.83 -19.07 -12.92
C ASN A 84 -7.75 -19.33 -11.42
N ILE A 85 -8.54 -18.65 -10.59
CA ILE A 85 -8.44 -18.72 -9.13
C ILE A 85 -8.59 -20.16 -8.62
N PRO A 86 -9.60 -20.94 -9.07
CA PRO A 86 -9.71 -22.31 -8.58
C PRO A 86 -8.54 -23.22 -8.96
N ARG A 87 -7.92 -22.93 -10.11
CA ARG A 87 -6.79 -23.68 -10.64
C ARG A 87 -5.48 -23.31 -9.93
N ALA A 88 -5.28 -22.04 -9.64
CA ALA A 88 -4.15 -21.54 -8.85
C ALA A 88 -4.16 -22.16 -7.44
N ILE A 89 -5.31 -22.15 -6.76
CA ILE A 89 -5.46 -22.73 -5.41
C ILE A 89 -5.14 -24.24 -5.40
N LYS A 90 -5.60 -24.97 -6.43
CA LYS A 90 -5.24 -26.39 -6.59
C LYS A 90 -3.74 -26.58 -6.78
N GLY A 91 -3.08 -25.70 -7.53
CA GLY A 91 -1.64 -25.72 -7.78
C GLY A 91 -0.81 -25.42 -6.54
N GLU A 92 -1.25 -24.48 -5.70
CA GLU A 92 -0.58 -24.09 -4.46
C GLU A 92 -0.82 -25.08 -3.30
N LYS A 93 -1.64 -26.12 -3.53
CA LYS A 93 -2.07 -27.09 -2.51
C LYS A 93 -2.79 -26.45 -1.34
N ALA A 94 -3.50 -25.34 -1.58
CA ALA A 94 -4.34 -24.62 -0.62
C ALA A 94 -3.75 -24.66 0.81
N PRO A 95 -2.61 -23.96 1.06
CA PRO A 95 -2.18 -23.78 2.44
C PRO A 95 -3.36 -23.18 3.21
N PRO A 96 -3.63 -23.65 4.45
CA PRO A 96 -4.75 -23.13 5.23
C PRO A 96 -4.64 -21.60 5.29
N GLU A 97 -5.76 -20.89 5.11
CA GLU A 97 -5.86 -19.46 5.43
C GLU A 97 -5.58 -19.31 6.92
N VAL A 98 -4.32 -19.10 7.26
CA VAL A 98 -3.94 -18.61 8.57
C VAL A 98 -4.29 -17.14 8.52
N ILE A 99 -5.46 -16.80 9.07
CA ILE A 99 -5.73 -15.44 9.49
C ILE A 99 -4.68 -15.18 10.56
N GLU A 100 -3.57 -14.55 10.19
CA GLU A 100 -2.75 -13.82 11.15
C GLU A 100 -3.69 -12.75 11.68
N VAL A 101 -4.31 -13.05 12.83
CA VAL A 101 -4.91 -12.02 13.66
C VAL A 101 -3.73 -11.14 14.04
N GLU A 102 -3.44 -10.12 13.23
CA GLU A 102 -2.65 -8.98 13.67
C GLU A 102 -3.42 -8.44 14.88
N GLY A 103 -2.99 -8.87 16.05
CA GLY A 103 -3.48 -8.32 17.29
C GLY A 103 -3.16 -6.83 17.26
N PRO A 104 -4.05 -5.95 17.74
CA PRO A 104 -3.79 -4.51 17.81
C PRO A 104 -2.61 -4.13 18.73
N ALA A 105 -1.84 -5.09 19.23
CA ALA A 105 -0.73 -4.89 20.15
C ALA A 105 0.62 -4.69 19.44
N ASP A 106 0.81 -5.23 18.23
CA ASP A 106 2.13 -5.50 17.68
C ASP A 106 2.72 -4.26 16.98
N GLN A 107 1.93 -3.65 16.09
CA GLN A 107 2.29 -2.40 15.41
C GLN A 107 2.37 -1.22 16.38
N GLN A 108 1.47 -1.15 17.37
CA GLN A 108 1.47 -0.10 18.38
C GLN A 108 2.68 -0.22 19.31
N ALA A 109 3.07 -1.44 19.71
CA ALA A 109 4.28 -1.68 20.48
C ALA A 109 5.55 -1.36 19.68
N ALA A 110 5.61 -1.72 18.40
CA ALA A 110 6.76 -1.41 17.55
C ALA A 110 6.91 0.10 17.32
N ALA A 111 5.82 0.82 17.02
CA ALA A 111 5.84 2.26 16.80
C ALA A 111 6.25 3.03 18.07
N THR A 112 5.75 2.62 19.24
CA THR A 112 6.13 3.24 20.52
C THR A 112 7.58 2.94 20.91
N ALA A 113 8.05 1.71 20.67
CA ALA A 113 9.45 1.34 20.92
C ALA A 113 10.43 2.13 20.04
N VAL A 114 10.15 2.28 18.74
CA VAL A 114 10.98 3.06 17.82
C VAL A 114 11.02 4.54 18.23
N CYS A 115 9.88 5.11 18.64
CA CYS A 115 9.81 6.48 19.12
C CYS A 115 10.67 6.69 20.39
N VAL A 116 10.54 5.81 21.38
CA VAL A 116 11.29 5.90 22.65
C VAL A 116 12.81 5.75 22.41
N CYS A 117 13.21 4.77 21.58
CA CYS A 117 14.62 4.57 21.21
C CYS A 117 15.20 5.79 20.48
N GLY A 118 14.42 6.39 19.57
CA GLY A 118 14.82 7.61 18.85
C GLY A 118 15.08 8.80 19.77
N VAL A 119 14.21 9.01 20.77
CA VAL A 119 14.37 10.10 21.76
C VAL A 119 15.63 9.89 22.61
N ILE A 120 15.88 8.66 23.07
CA ILE A 120 17.06 8.35 23.90
C ILE A 120 18.36 8.60 23.11
N LEU A 121 18.45 8.11 21.87
CA LEU A 121 19.62 8.32 21.02
C LEU A 121 19.83 9.81 20.70
N GLY A 122 18.74 10.56 20.47
CA GLY A 122 18.80 12.01 20.27
C GLY A 122 19.39 12.76 21.47
N LEU A 123 18.94 12.46 22.69
CA LEU A 123 19.45 13.09 23.91
C LEU A 123 20.92 12.75 24.16
N ILE A 124 21.34 11.50 23.92
CA ILE A 124 22.75 11.10 24.01
C ILE A 124 23.60 11.88 23.01
N GLY A 125 23.12 12.06 21.79
CA GLY A 125 23.80 12.87 20.77
C GLY A 125 23.99 14.33 21.20
N VAL A 126 22.97 14.95 21.79
CA VAL A 126 23.05 16.32 22.30
C VAL A 126 24.06 16.44 23.45
N VAL A 127 24.00 15.53 24.43
CA VAL A 127 24.91 15.56 25.60
C VAL A 127 26.36 15.36 25.17
N THR A 128 26.62 14.37 24.32
CA THR A 128 27.98 14.08 23.82
C THR A 128 28.53 15.23 22.97
N GLY A 129 27.71 15.82 22.09
CA GLY A 129 28.07 17.00 21.30
C GLY A 129 28.42 18.21 22.16
N VAL A 130 27.56 18.55 23.12
CA VAL A 130 27.80 19.68 24.04
C VAL A 130 29.05 19.46 24.90
N TRP A 131 29.30 18.23 25.35
CA TRP A 131 30.51 17.88 26.07
C TRP A 131 31.76 18.06 25.21
N PHE A 132 31.73 17.63 23.95
CA PHE A 132 32.83 17.77 23.02
C PHE A 132 33.14 19.25 22.73
N ILE A 133 32.11 20.08 22.55
CA ILE A 133 32.25 21.54 22.38
C ILE A 133 32.85 22.18 23.63
N ARG A 134 32.37 21.81 24.82
CA ARG A 134 32.95 22.31 26.09
C ARG A 134 34.40 21.87 26.27
N LYS A 135 34.75 20.63 25.91
CA LYS A 135 36.12 20.12 25.99
C LYS A 135 37.04 20.86 25.02
N ALA A 136 36.58 21.13 23.79
CA ALA A 136 37.31 21.92 22.80
C ALA A 136 37.53 23.36 23.29
N ASN A 137 36.51 23.98 23.89
CA ASN A 137 36.63 25.34 24.44
C ASN A 137 37.57 25.40 25.66
N ARG A 138 37.53 24.40 26.54
CA ARG A 138 38.41 24.29 27.74
C ARG A 138 39.87 23.99 27.41
N SER A 139 40.18 23.51 26.21
CA SER A 139 41.52 23.07 25.84
C SER A 139 42.31 24.09 25.01
N HIS A 140 41.75 25.28 24.72
CA HIS A 140 42.44 26.41 24.10
C HIS A 140 43.21 26.06 22.80
N TRP A 141 42.85 24.97 22.10
CA TRP A 141 43.57 24.52 20.89
C TRP A 141 43.22 25.32 19.63
N TYR A 142 42.12 26.09 19.64
CA TYR A 142 41.74 26.96 18.51
C TYR A 142 42.46 28.32 18.48
N LEU A 143 43.30 28.64 19.48
CA LEU A 143 44.01 29.93 19.57
C LEU A 143 45.54 29.82 19.55
N ARG A 144 46.13 28.72 19.07
CA ARG A 144 47.57 28.70 18.76
C ARG A 144 47.80 28.98 17.26
N PRO A 145 48.15 30.22 16.87
CA PRO A 145 48.72 30.43 15.54
C PRO A 145 50.02 29.64 15.43
N SER A 146 50.17 28.92 14.32
CA SER A 146 51.43 28.32 13.89
C SER A 146 52.51 29.40 13.89
N LYS A 147 53.51 29.25 14.76
CA LYS A 147 54.81 29.90 14.64
C LYS A 147 55.86 28.83 14.47
#